data_AF-B1I1F4-F1
#
_entry.id   AF-B1I1F4-F1
#
_cell.length_a   1.000
_cell.length_b   1.000
_cell.length_c   1.000
_cell.angle_alpha   90.00
_cell.angle_beta   90.00
_cell.angle_gamma   90.00
#
_symmetry.space_group_name_H-M   'P 1'
#
loop_
_entity.id
_entity.type
_entity.pdbx_description
1 polymer ?
#
loop_
_entity_poly.entity_id
_entity_poly.type
_entity_poly.pdbx_seq_one_letter_code
_entity_poly.pdbx_strand_id
1 'polypeptide(L)'
;MFPVDVGPQYEGESVRKHDFYVEFGGPRCEYKGELVTLRSVNEVEHERVEVIGPDIKDMAEGTTSPLFIGVEVAGEQLEVDMEPVFERRIHQYCNYIEGFWHMAQRDHIWLRLHKESHKKGLRSLQEVGQIIIMLFTNELPIIEKMQVTFITDPEKVKEHVLKARPVYDARDERLKGMTEEGVEEFYGCVLCQSFAPTHVCIITPERMSLCGAISWLDGRASSKIDPEGAIFAVPKGELLDPEKHIYSGVNEIVTQRSLGRIAVCCLHSALENPHTACGCFQSICFYIPEVDGFGIVHRDFVGETVIGSPFSTLAAEVSGGQQREGYVGMAISYLKSPKFLITDGGLRRVVWMPSAIKEWVKEAIPADLFDKIASEKEVKNVDELVEFLQEAEHPVMSG
;
A
#
# COMPACT_ATOMS: atom_id res chain seq x y z
N MET A 1 -32.36 2.83 -1.25
CA MET A 1 -31.97 2.13 0.00
C MET A 1 -31.12 0.96 -0.43
N PHE A 2 -29.86 0.92 0.02
CA PHE A 2 -28.92 -0.14 -0.33
C PHE A 2 -29.26 -1.43 0.45
N PRO A 3 -28.89 -2.62 -0.05
CA PRO A 3 -29.21 -3.89 0.61
C PRO A 3 -28.43 -4.12 1.91
N VAL A 4 -27.36 -3.33 2.13
CA VAL A 4 -26.51 -3.37 3.31
C VAL A 4 -26.31 -1.96 3.84
N ASP A 5 -25.84 -1.87 5.08
CA ASP A 5 -25.51 -0.58 5.68
C ASP A 5 -24.22 0.01 5.07
N VAL A 6 -24.14 1.34 5.06
CA VAL A 6 -23.00 2.09 4.51
C VAL A 6 -22.57 3.15 5.53
N GLY A 7 -21.30 3.18 5.89
CA GLY A 7 -20.73 4.20 6.76
C GLY A 7 -19.33 3.85 7.31
N PRO A 8 -18.65 4.84 7.92
CA PRO A 8 -17.28 4.69 8.41
C PRO A 8 -17.09 3.64 9.51
N GLN A 9 -18.17 3.26 10.22
CA GLN A 9 -18.11 2.21 11.24
C GLN A 9 -17.72 0.83 10.70
N TYR A 10 -17.87 0.59 9.39
CA TYR A 10 -17.52 -0.68 8.75
C TYR A 10 -16.07 -0.72 8.25
N GLU A 11 -15.35 0.41 8.25
CA GLU A 11 -14.02 0.52 7.60
C GLU A 11 -13.00 -0.49 8.14
N GLY A 12 -13.06 -0.76 9.46
CA GLY A 12 -12.17 -1.70 10.15
C GLY A 12 -12.59 -3.17 10.07
N GLU A 13 -13.70 -3.50 9.39
CA GLU A 13 -14.12 -4.89 9.24
C GLU A 13 -13.09 -5.73 8.50
N SER A 14 -12.97 -7.00 8.87
CA SER A 14 -12.09 -7.95 8.18
C SER A 14 -12.89 -9.16 7.74
N VAL A 15 -12.77 -9.52 6.46
CA VAL A 15 -13.43 -10.70 5.91
C VAL A 15 -12.41 -11.83 5.79
N ARG A 16 -12.51 -12.82 6.68
CA ARG A 16 -11.56 -13.95 6.73
C ARG A 16 -11.88 -15.00 5.66
N LYS A 17 -10.94 -15.93 5.45
CA LYS A 17 -11.04 -16.99 4.43
C LYS A 17 -12.31 -17.84 4.54
N HIS A 18 -12.82 -18.09 5.75
CA HIS A 18 -14.01 -18.91 5.96
C HIS A 18 -15.33 -18.15 5.78
N ASP A 19 -15.26 -16.82 5.78
CA ASP A 19 -16.42 -15.93 5.87
C ASP A 19 -16.76 -15.22 4.56
N PHE A 20 -15.85 -15.25 3.57
CA PHE A 20 -16.12 -14.65 2.27
C PHE A 20 -17.08 -15.50 1.42
N TYR A 21 -17.98 -14.84 0.71
CA TYR A 21 -18.77 -15.40 -0.37
C TYR A 21 -17.97 -15.41 -1.67
N VAL A 22 -17.42 -14.26 -2.06
CA VAL A 22 -16.52 -14.15 -3.21
C VAL A 22 -15.30 -13.30 -2.88
N GLU A 23 -14.18 -13.63 -3.49
CA GLU A 23 -12.91 -12.91 -3.41
C GLU A 23 -12.54 -12.34 -4.78
N PHE A 24 -12.00 -11.11 -4.80
CA PHE A 24 -11.49 -10.49 -6.01
C PHE A 24 -10.01 -10.14 -5.85
N GLY A 25 -9.21 -10.42 -6.89
CA GLY A 25 -7.79 -10.12 -6.86
C GLY A 25 -7.01 -10.97 -5.84
N GLY A 26 -6.13 -10.34 -5.06
CA GLY A 26 -5.24 -11.01 -4.12
C GLY A 26 -4.20 -11.93 -4.76
N PRO A 27 -3.51 -12.77 -3.97
CA PRO A 27 -2.39 -13.59 -4.43
C PRO A 27 -2.75 -14.66 -5.47
N ARG A 28 -4.04 -15.00 -5.61
CA ARG A 28 -4.54 -16.01 -6.56
C ARG A 28 -4.81 -15.44 -7.96
N CYS A 29 -4.75 -14.13 -8.12
CA CYS A 29 -4.97 -13.45 -9.40
C CYS A 29 -3.72 -12.66 -9.78
N GLU A 30 -3.10 -13.04 -10.91
CA GLU A 30 -1.95 -12.32 -11.47
C GLU A 30 -2.34 -10.90 -11.91
N TYR A 31 -3.43 -10.79 -12.69
CA TYR A 31 -3.95 -9.51 -13.15
C TYR A 31 -5.13 -9.08 -12.30
N LYS A 32 -4.97 -7.92 -11.67
CA LYS A 32 -5.95 -7.23 -10.85
C LYS A 32 -5.57 -5.75 -10.79
N GLY A 33 -6.52 -4.84 -10.63
CA GLY A 33 -6.14 -3.47 -10.28
C GLY A 33 -7.26 -2.45 -10.21
N GLU A 34 -6.90 -1.22 -9.90
CA GLU A 34 -7.82 -0.08 -9.85
C GLU A 34 -7.15 1.18 -10.39
N LEU A 35 -7.88 2.00 -11.14
CA LEU A 35 -7.35 3.22 -11.71
C LEU A 35 -8.41 4.30 -11.73
N VAL A 36 -8.08 5.48 -11.19
CA VAL A 36 -8.85 6.70 -11.45
C VAL A 36 -8.25 7.43 -12.65
N THR A 37 -9.12 7.93 -13.53
CA THR A 37 -8.74 8.75 -14.68
C THR A 37 -9.61 10.00 -14.75
N LEU A 38 -8.97 11.16 -14.86
CA LEU A 38 -9.65 12.41 -15.15
C LEU A 38 -10.06 12.43 -16.63
N ARG A 39 -11.32 12.79 -16.88
CA ARG A 39 -11.93 12.91 -18.21
C ARG A 39 -12.55 14.28 -18.39
N SER A 40 -12.82 14.64 -19.65
CA SER A 40 -13.65 15.81 -19.92
C SER A 40 -15.11 15.54 -19.52
N VAL A 41 -15.84 16.60 -19.16
CA VAL A 41 -17.25 16.52 -18.71
C VAL A 41 -18.18 15.85 -19.73
N ASN A 42 -17.81 15.85 -21.02
CA ASN A 42 -18.59 15.24 -22.10
C ASN A 42 -18.31 13.74 -22.29
N GLU A 43 -17.22 13.23 -21.74
CA GLU A 43 -16.84 11.81 -21.82
C GLU A 43 -17.42 10.98 -20.67
N VAL A 44 -17.85 11.63 -19.59
CA VAL A 44 -18.39 10.97 -18.39
C VAL A 44 -19.91 11.08 -18.35
N GLU A 45 -20.56 9.92 -18.28
CA GLU A 45 -21.98 9.78 -17.98
C GLU A 45 -22.15 9.63 -16.48
N HIS A 46 -22.60 10.70 -15.81
CA HIS A 46 -22.72 10.72 -14.35
C HIS A 46 -23.64 9.61 -13.83
N GLU A 47 -23.22 8.96 -12.73
CA GLU A 47 -23.90 7.83 -12.08
C GLU A 47 -23.94 6.54 -12.90
N ARG A 48 -23.26 6.48 -14.06
CA ARG A 48 -23.14 5.24 -14.81
C ARG A 48 -22.28 4.24 -14.05
N VAL A 49 -22.79 3.02 -13.94
CA VAL A 49 -22.03 1.86 -13.46
C VAL A 49 -22.14 0.74 -14.48
N GLU A 50 -21.00 0.22 -14.91
CA GLU A 50 -20.91 -0.89 -15.86
C GLU A 50 -20.18 -2.09 -15.24
N VAL A 51 -20.64 -3.30 -15.56
CA VAL A 51 -19.98 -4.56 -15.18
C VAL A 51 -19.66 -5.34 -16.44
N ILE A 52 -18.38 -5.58 -16.70
CA ILE A 52 -17.87 -6.29 -17.88
C ILE A 52 -17.32 -7.65 -17.45
N GLY A 53 -18.13 -8.69 -17.62
CA GLY A 53 -17.84 -10.06 -17.18
C GLY A 53 -18.90 -10.58 -16.20
N PRO A 54 -18.66 -11.71 -15.53
CA PRO A 54 -19.56 -12.24 -14.51
C PRO A 54 -19.74 -11.26 -13.35
N ASP A 55 -20.98 -11.06 -12.89
CA ASP A 55 -21.28 -10.25 -11.71
C ASP A 55 -21.39 -11.14 -10.45
N ILE A 56 -21.50 -10.57 -9.25
CA ILE A 56 -21.55 -11.32 -7.97
C ILE A 56 -22.64 -12.40 -7.99
N LYS A 57 -23.84 -12.09 -8.53
CA LYS A 57 -24.96 -13.03 -8.66
C LYS A 57 -24.65 -14.26 -9.53
N ASP A 58 -23.66 -14.17 -10.42
CA ASP A 58 -23.23 -15.23 -11.33
C ASP A 58 -22.06 -16.05 -10.75
N MET A 59 -21.54 -15.64 -9.59
CA MET A 59 -20.39 -16.26 -8.92
C MET A 59 -20.84 -17.24 -7.83
N ALA A 60 -20.14 -18.37 -7.74
CA ALA A 60 -20.38 -19.35 -6.69
C ALA A 60 -19.66 -18.97 -5.39
N GLU A 61 -20.23 -19.40 -4.26
CA GLU A 61 -19.62 -19.22 -2.94
C GLU A 61 -18.22 -19.85 -2.89
N GLY A 62 -17.26 -19.13 -2.30
CA GLY A 62 -15.87 -19.56 -2.11
C GLY A 62 -14.96 -19.38 -3.33
N THR A 63 -15.47 -18.81 -4.43
CA THR A 63 -14.67 -18.56 -5.65
C THR A 63 -13.82 -17.29 -5.56
N THR A 64 -12.80 -17.23 -6.43
CA THR A 64 -11.97 -16.03 -6.65
C THR A 64 -12.08 -15.60 -8.10
N SER A 65 -12.24 -14.30 -8.33
CA SER A 65 -12.29 -13.70 -9.66
C SER A 65 -11.18 -12.65 -9.82
N PRO A 66 -10.59 -12.47 -11.01
CA PRO A 66 -9.85 -11.24 -11.31
C PRO A 66 -10.81 -10.04 -11.25
N LEU A 67 -10.25 -8.86 -10.99
CA LEU A 67 -11.02 -7.61 -10.96
C LEU A 67 -10.15 -6.45 -11.43
N PHE A 68 -10.72 -5.61 -12.29
CA PHE A 68 -10.24 -4.26 -12.52
C PHE A 68 -11.34 -3.25 -12.19
N ILE A 69 -11.04 -2.23 -11.39
CA ILE A 69 -11.96 -1.14 -11.04
C ILE A 69 -11.51 0.12 -11.79
N GLY A 70 -12.22 0.47 -12.86
CA GLY A 70 -12.03 1.72 -13.56
C GLY A 70 -12.96 2.79 -13.00
N VAL A 71 -12.40 3.93 -12.61
CA VAL A 71 -13.16 5.09 -12.14
C VAL A 71 -12.82 6.28 -13.01
N GLU A 72 -13.83 6.88 -13.61
CA GLU A 72 -13.64 8.09 -14.42
C GLU A 72 -14.36 9.25 -13.75
N VAL A 73 -13.63 10.34 -13.52
CA VAL A 73 -14.12 11.55 -12.86
C VAL A 73 -14.02 12.75 -13.80
N ALA A 74 -14.94 13.70 -13.67
CA ALA A 74 -14.88 14.98 -14.36
C ALA A 74 -15.41 16.11 -13.47
N GLY A 75 -14.82 17.29 -13.62
CA GLY A 75 -15.21 18.52 -12.93
C GLY A 75 -14.27 19.65 -13.34
N GLU A 76 -14.75 20.89 -13.32
CA GLU A 76 -14.00 22.05 -13.83
C GLU A 76 -12.71 22.31 -13.03
N GLN A 77 -12.71 21.97 -11.74
CA GLN A 77 -11.61 22.20 -10.81
C GLN A 77 -10.64 21.01 -10.70
N LEU A 78 -10.89 19.92 -11.42
CA LEU A 78 -10.09 18.71 -11.31
C LEU A 78 -8.81 18.81 -12.16
N GLU A 79 -7.71 18.38 -11.58
CA GLU A 79 -6.40 18.28 -12.24
C GLU A 79 -5.93 16.82 -12.26
N VAL A 80 -5.12 16.45 -13.24
CA VAL A 80 -4.56 15.06 -13.37
C VAL A 80 -3.79 14.66 -12.12
N ASP A 81 -3.18 15.61 -11.43
CA ASP A 81 -2.45 15.42 -10.17
C ASP A 81 -3.34 14.96 -9.00
N MET A 82 -4.67 15.07 -9.15
CA MET A 82 -5.62 14.64 -8.13
C MET A 82 -6.05 13.17 -8.32
N GLU A 83 -5.77 12.55 -9.46
CA GLU A 83 -6.17 11.16 -9.72
C GLU A 83 -5.72 10.19 -8.61
N PRO A 84 -4.47 10.22 -8.12
CA PRO A 84 -4.03 9.29 -7.07
C PRO A 84 -4.73 9.55 -5.72
N VAL A 85 -5.12 10.80 -5.45
CA VAL A 85 -5.88 11.17 -4.25
C VAL A 85 -7.24 10.51 -4.28
N PHE A 86 -7.93 10.57 -5.42
CA PHE A 86 -9.22 9.92 -5.62
C PHE A 86 -9.07 8.40 -5.64
N GLU A 87 -8.02 7.87 -6.26
CA GLU A 87 -7.76 6.42 -6.33
C GLU A 87 -7.64 5.83 -4.92
N ARG A 88 -6.99 6.53 -4.00
CA ARG A 88 -6.90 6.07 -2.60
C ARG A 88 -8.26 5.99 -1.90
N ARG A 89 -9.24 6.81 -2.29
CA ARG A 89 -10.59 6.79 -1.71
C ARG A 89 -11.40 5.57 -2.14
N ILE A 90 -11.02 4.87 -3.22
CA ILE A 90 -11.64 3.58 -3.58
C ILE A 90 -11.51 2.60 -2.41
N HIS A 91 -10.33 2.52 -1.80
CA HIS A 91 -10.12 1.68 -0.61
C HIS A 91 -11.03 2.08 0.55
N GLN A 92 -11.11 3.36 0.87
CA GLN A 92 -11.94 3.83 1.98
C GLN A 92 -13.42 3.54 1.74
N TYR A 93 -13.95 3.93 0.58
CA TYR A 93 -15.37 3.81 0.28
C TYR A 93 -15.82 2.38 0.03
N CYS A 94 -14.94 1.49 -0.46
CA CYS A 94 -15.24 0.07 -0.47
C CYS A 94 -15.43 -0.46 0.96
N ASN A 95 -14.54 -0.10 1.89
CA ASN A 95 -14.63 -0.57 3.27
C ASN A 95 -15.73 0.13 4.09
N TYR A 96 -16.37 1.19 3.58
CA TYR A 96 -17.57 1.75 4.21
C TYR A 96 -18.82 0.89 3.95
N ILE A 97 -18.77 -0.06 3.01
CA ILE A 97 -19.88 -0.94 2.69
C ILE A 97 -19.80 -2.16 3.61
N GLU A 98 -20.83 -2.39 4.42
CA GLU A 98 -20.86 -3.50 5.38
C GLU A 98 -20.51 -4.85 4.73
N GLY A 99 -19.47 -5.50 5.24
CA GLY A 99 -18.95 -6.78 4.77
C GLY A 99 -18.35 -6.77 3.36
N PHE A 100 -18.10 -5.61 2.75
CA PHE A 100 -17.26 -5.48 1.57
C PHE A 100 -15.90 -4.95 1.99
N TRP A 101 -14.89 -5.81 1.92
CA TRP A 101 -13.55 -5.49 2.37
C TRP A 101 -12.63 -5.25 1.18
N HIS A 102 -11.83 -4.18 1.23
CA HIS A 102 -10.82 -3.84 0.23
C HIS A 102 -9.47 -3.58 0.90
N MET A 103 -8.39 -4.08 0.33
CA MET A 103 -7.02 -3.83 0.80
C MET A 103 -6.05 -3.63 -0.36
N ALA A 104 -4.90 -3.01 -0.04
CA ALA A 104 -3.84 -2.59 -0.97
C ALA A 104 -4.29 -1.43 -1.87
N GLN A 105 -3.72 -1.34 -3.08
CA GLN A 105 -4.10 -0.37 -4.11
C GLN A 105 -3.58 -0.78 -5.49
N ARG A 106 -3.78 0.06 -6.51
CA ARG A 106 -3.17 -0.05 -7.86
C ARG A 106 -3.39 -1.45 -8.41
N ASP A 107 -2.36 -2.16 -8.87
CA ASP A 107 -2.46 -3.54 -9.37
C ASP A 107 -2.21 -4.64 -8.32
N HIS A 108 -2.29 -4.28 -7.03
CA HIS A 108 -2.12 -5.19 -5.90
C HIS A 108 -3.40 -5.40 -5.08
N ILE A 109 -4.54 -4.87 -5.54
CA ILE A 109 -5.81 -4.90 -4.81
C ILE A 109 -6.24 -6.30 -4.36
N TRP A 110 -6.93 -6.36 -3.24
CA TRP A 110 -7.56 -7.58 -2.75
C TRP A 110 -8.88 -7.24 -2.09
N LEU A 111 -9.97 -7.80 -2.61
CA LEU A 111 -11.31 -7.57 -2.08
C LEU A 111 -12.00 -8.86 -1.69
N ARG A 112 -12.94 -8.75 -0.76
CA ARG A 112 -13.83 -9.84 -0.35
C ARG A 112 -15.21 -9.31 -0.03
N LEU A 113 -16.22 -10.05 -0.44
CA LEU A 113 -17.60 -9.87 0.02
C LEU A 113 -17.93 -10.93 1.07
N HIS A 114 -18.45 -10.52 2.21
CA HIS A 114 -18.87 -11.39 3.30
C HIS A 114 -20.17 -12.14 2.97
N LYS A 115 -20.30 -13.39 3.45
CA LYS A 115 -21.49 -14.23 3.25
C LYS A 115 -22.78 -13.60 3.76
N GLU A 116 -22.72 -12.93 4.91
CA GLU A 116 -23.90 -12.25 5.48
C GLU A 116 -24.35 -11.05 4.65
N SER A 117 -23.44 -10.23 4.12
CA SER A 117 -23.78 -9.12 3.23
C SER A 117 -24.41 -9.61 1.91
N HIS A 118 -23.90 -10.72 1.36
CA HIS A 118 -24.53 -11.38 0.23
C HIS A 118 -25.95 -11.90 0.56
N LYS A 119 -26.16 -12.47 1.75
CA LYS A 119 -27.49 -12.92 2.23
C LYS A 119 -28.47 -11.75 2.41
N LYS A 120 -27.98 -10.58 2.88
CA LYS A 120 -28.77 -9.34 3.01
C LYS A 120 -29.22 -8.77 1.68
N GLY A 121 -28.50 -9.08 0.59
CA GLY A 121 -28.93 -8.78 -0.77
C GLY A 121 -27.90 -8.08 -1.63
N LEU A 122 -26.68 -7.82 -1.13
CA LEU A 122 -25.59 -7.28 -1.95
C LEU A 122 -25.13 -8.34 -2.96
N ARG A 123 -25.69 -8.29 -4.17
CA ARG A 123 -25.57 -9.33 -5.20
C ARG A 123 -25.04 -8.81 -6.52
N SER A 124 -24.69 -7.54 -6.59
CA SER A 124 -24.14 -6.94 -7.80
C SER A 124 -23.05 -5.92 -7.50
N LEU A 125 -21.98 -5.95 -8.31
CA LEU A 125 -20.98 -4.89 -8.34
C LEU A 125 -21.58 -3.55 -8.82
N GLN A 126 -22.73 -3.59 -9.52
CA GLN A 126 -23.46 -2.38 -9.88
C GLN A 126 -23.93 -1.61 -8.63
N GLU A 127 -24.42 -2.33 -7.61
CA GLU A 127 -24.84 -1.74 -6.33
C GLU A 127 -23.63 -1.14 -5.59
N VAL A 128 -22.50 -1.84 -5.60
CA VAL A 128 -21.22 -1.35 -5.05
C VAL A 128 -20.78 -0.05 -5.74
N GLY A 129 -20.82 -0.01 -7.07
CA GLY A 129 -20.46 1.18 -7.84
C GLY A 129 -21.37 2.38 -7.54
N GLN A 130 -22.68 2.15 -7.39
CA GLN A 130 -23.61 3.22 -7.02
C GLN A 130 -23.29 3.80 -5.64
N ILE A 131 -22.95 2.95 -4.67
CA ILE A 131 -22.53 3.39 -3.33
C ILE A 131 -21.22 4.19 -3.42
N ILE A 132 -20.23 3.68 -4.16
CA ILE A 132 -18.94 4.36 -4.34
C ILE A 132 -19.14 5.74 -4.96
N ILE A 133 -19.92 5.86 -6.05
CA ILE A 133 -20.21 7.15 -6.69
C ILE A 133 -20.86 8.12 -5.69
N MET A 134 -21.89 7.66 -4.96
CA MET A 134 -22.56 8.46 -3.94
C MET A 134 -21.62 8.96 -2.85
N LEU A 135 -20.71 8.11 -2.35
CA LEU A 135 -19.71 8.49 -1.35
C LEU A 135 -18.72 9.52 -1.91
N PHE A 136 -18.19 9.30 -3.11
CA PHE A 136 -17.29 10.24 -3.77
C PHE A 136 -17.90 11.62 -3.94
N THR A 137 -19.10 11.71 -4.52
CA THR A 137 -19.70 13.00 -4.87
C THR A 137 -20.23 13.76 -3.65
N ASN A 138 -20.59 13.04 -2.57
CA ASN A 138 -20.98 13.67 -1.31
C ASN A 138 -19.78 14.20 -0.52
N GLU A 139 -18.69 13.45 -0.46
CA GLU A 139 -17.49 13.86 0.30
C GLU A 139 -16.59 14.82 -0.47
N LEU A 140 -16.58 14.74 -1.80
CA LEU A 140 -15.73 15.56 -2.67
C LEU A 140 -16.58 16.30 -3.73
N PRO A 141 -17.25 17.41 -3.36
CA PRO A 141 -18.13 18.15 -4.27
C PRO A 141 -17.46 18.74 -5.52
N ILE A 142 -16.13 18.74 -5.57
CA ILE A 142 -15.33 19.11 -6.76
C ILE A 142 -15.47 18.10 -7.91
N ILE A 143 -15.96 16.88 -7.63
CA ILE A 143 -16.29 15.87 -8.63
C ILE A 143 -17.72 16.11 -9.09
N GLU A 144 -17.89 16.68 -10.29
CA GLU A 144 -19.21 16.99 -10.87
C GLU A 144 -19.86 15.78 -11.54
N LYS A 145 -19.05 14.95 -12.20
CA LYS A 145 -19.48 13.70 -12.83
C LYS A 145 -18.53 12.58 -12.49
N MET A 146 -19.09 11.39 -12.39
CA MET A 146 -18.34 10.18 -12.10
C MET A 146 -19.06 8.97 -12.70
N GLN A 147 -18.29 8.03 -13.24
CA GLN A 147 -18.75 6.71 -13.63
C GLN A 147 -17.76 5.64 -13.16
N VAL A 148 -18.27 4.43 -12.93
CA VAL A 148 -17.48 3.29 -12.46
C VAL A 148 -17.67 2.10 -13.38
N THR A 149 -16.59 1.45 -13.76
CA THR A 149 -16.59 0.22 -14.54
C THR A 149 -15.87 -0.88 -13.76
N PHE A 150 -16.59 -1.93 -13.41
CA PHE A 150 -16.00 -3.16 -12.88
C PHE A 150 -15.77 -4.14 -14.01
N ILE A 151 -14.57 -4.71 -14.09
CA ILE A 151 -14.22 -5.69 -15.11
C ILE A 151 -13.81 -6.97 -14.39
N THR A 152 -14.53 -8.06 -14.65
CA THR A 152 -14.28 -9.40 -14.09
C THR A 152 -13.97 -10.43 -15.17
N ASP A 153 -14.11 -10.07 -16.45
CA ASP A 153 -13.62 -10.85 -17.58
C ASP A 153 -12.07 -10.94 -17.54
N PRO A 154 -11.47 -12.14 -17.44
CA PRO A 154 -10.03 -12.29 -17.23
C PRO A 154 -9.14 -11.65 -18.29
N GLU A 155 -9.52 -11.74 -19.57
CA GLU A 155 -8.74 -11.18 -20.68
C GLU A 155 -8.80 -9.65 -20.67
N LYS A 156 -9.98 -9.08 -20.42
CA LYS A 156 -10.13 -7.63 -20.30
C LYS A 156 -9.46 -7.08 -19.04
N VAL A 157 -9.49 -7.79 -17.92
CA VAL A 157 -8.74 -7.38 -16.72
C VAL A 157 -7.26 -7.30 -17.04
N LYS A 158 -6.68 -8.33 -17.68
CA LYS A 158 -5.28 -8.32 -18.10
C LYS A 158 -4.96 -7.12 -18.99
N GLU A 159 -5.79 -6.84 -19.99
CA GLU A 159 -5.62 -5.69 -20.89
C GLU A 159 -5.58 -4.37 -20.11
N HIS A 160 -6.53 -4.14 -19.19
CA HIS A 160 -6.63 -2.89 -18.45
C HIS A 160 -5.49 -2.73 -17.44
N VAL A 161 -5.09 -3.80 -16.76
CA VAL A 161 -3.94 -3.79 -15.83
C VAL A 161 -2.66 -3.42 -16.57
N LEU A 162 -2.42 -4.01 -17.76
CA LEU A 162 -1.23 -3.69 -18.55
C LEU A 162 -1.22 -2.24 -19.07
N LYS A 163 -2.40 -1.63 -19.28
CA LYS A 163 -2.52 -0.20 -19.60
C LYS A 163 -2.37 0.72 -18.39
N ALA A 164 -2.75 0.26 -17.20
CA ALA A 164 -2.67 1.04 -15.97
C ALA A 164 -1.24 1.12 -15.40
N ARG A 165 -0.44 0.05 -15.53
CA ARG A 165 0.94 0.00 -15.02
C ARG A 165 1.82 1.18 -15.46
N PRO A 166 1.89 1.56 -16.75
CA PRO A 166 2.64 2.73 -17.17
C PRO A 166 2.18 4.06 -16.52
N VAL A 167 0.90 4.17 -16.16
CA VAL A 167 0.38 5.34 -15.44
C VAL A 167 0.91 5.36 -14.01
N TYR A 168 0.92 4.21 -13.32
CA TYR A 168 1.51 4.09 -11.99
C TYR A 168 3.01 4.40 -12.01
N ASP A 169 3.75 3.85 -12.99
CA ASP A 169 5.17 4.11 -13.16
C ASP A 169 5.42 5.61 -13.39
N ALA A 170 4.66 6.24 -14.29
CA ALA A 170 4.78 7.68 -14.55
C ALA A 170 4.49 8.55 -13.30
N ARG A 171 3.54 8.13 -12.45
CA ARG A 171 3.27 8.82 -11.17
C ARG A 171 4.47 8.69 -10.21
N ASP A 172 5.09 7.52 -10.13
CA ASP A 172 6.26 7.29 -9.28
C ASP A 172 7.50 8.04 -9.81
N GLU A 173 7.69 8.12 -11.13
CA GLU A 173 8.78 8.87 -11.76
C GLU A 173 8.79 10.36 -11.41
N ARG A 174 7.62 10.97 -11.16
CA ARG A 174 7.51 12.39 -10.80
C ARG A 174 8.14 12.73 -9.45
N LEU A 175 8.34 11.74 -8.59
CA LEU A 175 9.00 11.91 -7.30
C LEU A 175 10.53 11.92 -7.44
N LYS A 176 11.07 11.43 -8.57
CA LYS A 176 12.52 11.36 -8.75
C LYS A 176 13.17 12.74 -8.68
N GLY A 177 14.22 12.83 -7.87
CA GLY A 177 14.98 14.06 -7.66
C GLY A 177 14.41 14.99 -6.58
N MET A 178 13.23 14.69 -6.03
CA MET A 178 12.77 15.35 -4.80
C MET A 178 13.46 14.71 -3.59
N THR A 179 13.93 15.53 -2.65
CA THR A 179 14.60 15.04 -1.44
C THR A 179 13.97 15.62 -0.19
N GLU A 180 14.20 14.97 0.95
CA GLU A 180 13.78 15.43 2.26
C GLU A 180 14.41 16.77 2.66
N GLU A 181 15.63 17.04 2.20
CA GLU A 181 16.31 18.32 2.40
C GLU A 181 15.67 19.44 1.57
N GLY A 182 15.12 19.12 0.40
CA GLY A 182 14.55 20.09 -0.54
C GLY A 182 13.12 20.53 -0.25
N VAL A 183 12.47 20.00 0.79
CA VAL A 183 11.08 20.32 1.16
C VAL A 183 10.99 20.81 2.60
N GLU A 184 10.06 21.73 2.89
CA GLU A 184 9.87 22.28 4.24
C GLU A 184 8.85 21.49 5.09
N GLU A 185 8.06 20.64 4.43
CA GLU A 185 7.01 19.85 5.07
C GLU A 185 6.99 18.42 4.51
N PHE A 186 6.59 17.50 5.37
CA PHE A 186 6.20 16.14 5.04
C PHE A 186 4.68 16.02 5.11
N TYR A 187 4.17 14.80 4.91
CA TYR A 187 2.74 14.53 5.07
C TYR A 187 2.52 13.35 6.02
N GLY A 188 1.41 13.44 6.76
CA GLY A 188 0.93 12.41 7.65
C GLY A 188 -0.31 11.73 7.09
N CYS A 189 -0.52 10.46 7.40
CA CYS A 189 -1.77 9.76 7.12
C CYS A 189 -2.21 8.94 8.34
N VAL A 190 -3.48 9.08 8.73
CA VAL A 190 -4.14 8.32 9.81
C VAL A 190 -5.32 7.49 9.34
N LEU A 191 -5.49 7.28 8.03
CA LEU A 191 -6.62 6.53 7.47
C LEU A 191 -6.73 5.12 8.08
N CYS A 192 -5.59 4.47 8.33
CA CYS A 192 -5.57 3.12 8.89
C CYS A 192 -5.79 3.04 10.41
N GLN A 193 -6.10 4.15 11.10
CA GLN A 193 -6.38 4.13 12.54
C GLN A 193 -7.70 3.43 12.89
N SER A 194 -8.58 3.19 11.90
CA SER A 194 -9.77 2.36 12.05
C SER A 194 -9.45 0.93 12.53
N PHE A 195 -8.27 0.40 12.20
CA PHE A 195 -7.81 -0.93 12.65
C PHE A 195 -6.42 -0.95 13.30
N ALA A 196 -5.65 0.14 13.23
CA ALA A 196 -4.38 0.32 13.92
C ALA A 196 -4.34 1.68 14.66
N PRO A 197 -5.03 1.82 15.81
CA PRO A 197 -5.35 3.13 16.40
C PRO A 197 -4.16 4.02 16.75
N THR A 198 -2.99 3.45 17.03
CA THR A 198 -1.77 4.19 17.36
C THR A 198 -0.83 4.38 16.17
N HIS A 199 -1.20 3.88 14.98
CA HIS A 199 -0.40 4.05 13.77
C HIS A 199 -0.52 5.47 13.22
N VAL A 200 0.61 6.01 12.80
CA VAL A 200 0.70 7.26 12.04
C VAL A 200 1.69 7.02 10.92
N CYS A 201 1.27 7.21 9.67
CA CYS A 201 2.18 7.13 8.54
C CYS A 201 2.78 8.49 8.24
N ILE A 202 4.10 8.58 8.20
CA ILE A 202 4.86 9.76 7.77
C ILE A 202 5.37 9.49 6.37
N ILE A 203 5.12 10.44 5.47
CA ILE A 203 5.34 10.35 4.05
C ILE A 203 6.27 11.49 3.64
N THR A 204 7.41 11.12 3.09
CA THR A 204 8.43 12.05 2.62
C THR A 204 8.65 11.85 1.11
N PRO A 205 9.37 12.76 0.43
CA PRO A 205 9.73 12.54 -0.97
C PRO A 205 10.51 11.23 -1.21
N GLU A 206 11.29 10.81 -0.22
CA GLU A 206 12.18 9.64 -0.28
C GLU A 206 11.64 8.43 0.50
N ARG A 207 10.46 8.53 1.12
CA ARG A 207 9.75 7.45 1.82
C ARG A 207 8.25 7.57 1.58
N MET A 208 7.77 6.84 0.58
CA MET A 208 6.35 6.68 0.28
C MET A 208 5.62 6.01 1.46
N SER A 209 4.32 6.27 1.59
CA SER A 209 3.46 5.53 2.51
C SER A 209 3.64 4.02 2.36
N LEU A 210 3.60 3.29 3.47
CA LEU A 210 3.86 1.84 3.47
C LEU A 210 2.88 1.06 2.58
N CYS A 211 1.66 1.57 2.36
CA CYS A 211 0.72 0.93 1.46
C CYS A 211 1.19 0.98 0.02
N GLY A 212 1.90 2.04 -0.38
CA GLY A 212 2.38 2.33 -1.74
C GLY A 212 1.43 3.19 -2.59
N ALA A 213 0.35 3.74 -2.01
CA ALA A 213 -0.64 4.55 -2.75
C ALA A 213 -0.39 6.04 -2.63
N ILE A 214 0.16 6.48 -1.49
CA ILE A 214 0.24 7.89 -1.15
C ILE A 214 1.72 8.27 -1.17
N SER A 215 2.10 9.01 -2.20
CA SER A 215 3.37 9.71 -2.29
C SER A 215 3.33 11.05 -1.57
N TRP A 216 4.48 11.73 -1.50
CA TRP A 216 4.54 13.11 -0.99
C TRP A 216 3.69 14.08 -1.82
N LEU A 217 3.68 13.94 -3.15
CA LEU A 217 2.85 14.77 -4.03
C LEU A 217 1.36 14.53 -3.79
N ASP A 218 0.97 13.28 -3.57
CA ASP A 218 -0.42 12.92 -3.24
C ASP A 218 -0.81 13.44 -1.87
N GLY A 219 0.11 13.38 -0.90
CA GLY A 219 -0.06 13.98 0.43
C GLY A 219 -0.40 15.47 0.33
N ARG A 220 0.39 16.21 -0.46
CA ARG A 220 0.21 17.63 -0.74
C ARG A 220 -1.12 17.95 -1.42
N ALA A 221 -1.50 17.16 -2.42
CA ALA A 221 -2.75 17.35 -3.13
C ALA A 221 -3.93 17.05 -2.21
N SER A 222 -3.89 15.93 -1.48
CA SER A 222 -4.95 15.51 -0.57
C SER A 222 -5.19 16.50 0.55
N SER A 223 -4.15 17.05 1.19
CA SER A 223 -4.31 18.00 2.29
C SER A 223 -4.87 19.36 1.85
N LYS A 224 -4.81 19.67 0.54
CA LYS A 224 -5.43 20.87 -0.04
C LYS A 224 -6.89 20.63 -0.42
N ILE A 225 -7.19 19.44 -0.95
CA ILE A 225 -8.54 19.04 -1.36
C ILE A 225 -9.43 18.86 -0.13
N ASP A 226 -8.91 18.20 0.90
CA ASP A 226 -9.63 17.87 2.13
C ASP A 226 -8.76 18.19 3.37
N PRO A 227 -8.71 19.47 3.81
CA PRO A 227 -7.85 19.92 4.90
C PRO A 227 -8.15 19.28 6.26
N GLU A 228 -9.39 18.85 6.48
CA GLU A 228 -9.83 18.16 7.71
C GLU A 228 -9.75 16.63 7.58
N GLY A 229 -9.25 16.14 6.44
CA GLY A 229 -9.16 14.73 6.11
C GLY A 229 -8.09 13.97 6.90
N ALA A 230 -8.00 12.67 6.61
CA ALA A 230 -7.03 11.78 7.25
C ALA A 230 -5.57 12.00 6.80
N ILE A 231 -5.36 12.82 5.76
CA ILE A 231 -4.03 13.16 5.22
C ILE A 231 -3.78 14.64 5.45
N PHE A 232 -2.65 14.96 6.09
CA PHE A 232 -2.39 16.31 6.60
C PHE A 232 -0.91 16.68 6.48
N ALA A 233 -0.63 17.98 6.43
CA ALA A 233 0.74 18.48 6.42
C ALA A 233 1.44 18.27 7.76
N VAL A 234 2.73 17.92 7.70
CA VAL A 234 3.62 17.75 8.85
C VAL A 234 4.78 18.72 8.67
N PRO A 235 4.79 19.86 9.39
CA PRO A 235 5.94 20.75 9.38
C PRO A 235 7.20 19.95 9.76
N LYS A 236 8.27 20.05 8.97
CA LYS A 236 9.46 19.23 9.17
C LYS A 236 10.12 19.51 10.53
N GLY A 237 10.18 20.78 10.92
CA GLY A 237 10.82 21.20 12.16
C GLY A 237 12.35 21.05 12.11
N GLU A 238 12.98 20.99 13.28
CA GLU A 238 14.44 20.84 13.43
C GLU A 238 14.86 19.40 13.16
N LEU A 239 15.96 19.21 12.43
CA LEU A 239 16.64 17.92 12.33
C LEU A 239 17.43 17.69 13.62
N LEU A 240 16.86 16.91 14.53
CA LEU A 240 17.42 16.64 15.85
C LEU A 240 18.61 15.69 15.78
N ASP A 241 18.55 14.71 14.88
CA ASP A 241 19.61 13.74 14.65
C ASP A 241 19.77 13.50 13.13
N PRO A 242 20.84 14.04 12.50
CA PRO A 242 21.10 13.84 11.08
C PRO A 242 21.44 12.41 10.67
N GLU A 243 21.98 11.58 11.57
CA GLU A 243 22.35 10.19 11.26
C GLU A 243 21.12 9.27 11.31
N LYS A 244 20.19 9.58 12.21
CA LYS A 244 18.94 8.81 12.43
C LYS A 244 17.72 9.38 11.72
N HIS A 245 17.87 10.54 11.06
CA HIS A 245 16.80 11.28 10.39
C HIS A 245 15.61 11.54 11.31
N ILE A 246 15.91 12.00 12.52
CA ILE A 246 14.90 12.33 13.53
C ILE A 246 14.57 13.82 13.41
N TYR A 247 13.30 14.11 13.15
CA TYR A 247 12.80 15.47 13.01
C TYR A 247 11.86 15.83 14.16
N SER A 248 11.99 17.03 14.71
CA SER A 248 11.16 17.47 15.85
C SER A 248 9.68 17.54 15.49
N GLY A 249 9.34 18.06 14.31
CA GLY A 249 7.96 18.15 13.86
C GLY A 249 7.33 16.78 13.58
N VAL A 250 8.13 15.81 13.11
CA VAL A 250 7.69 14.42 12.99
C VAL A 250 7.38 13.84 14.37
N ASN A 251 8.28 13.98 15.35
CA ASN A 251 8.09 13.47 16.71
C ASN A 251 6.85 14.09 17.39
N GLU A 252 6.62 15.38 17.22
CA GLU A 252 5.43 16.07 17.73
C GLU A 252 4.15 15.45 17.15
N ILE A 253 4.08 15.32 15.82
CA ILE A 253 2.92 14.78 15.14
C ILE A 253 2.67 13.32 15.50
N VAL A 254 3.70 12.46 15.48
CA VAL A 254 3.50 11.05 15.84
C VAL A 254 3.10 10.91 17.30
N THR A 255 3.61 11.75 18.21
CA THR A 255 3.17 11.77 19.61
C THR A 255 1.71 12.14 19.72
N GLN A 256 1.29 13.22 19.07
CA GLN A 256 -0.09 13.70 19.11
C GLN A 256 -1.06 12.68 18.51
N ARG A 257 -0.77 12.21 17.29
CA ARG A 257 -1.68 11.38 16.49
C ARG A 257 -1.66 9.91 16.90
N SER A 258 -0.63 9.44 17.62
CA SER A 258 -0.59 8.09 18.21
C SER A 258 -1.16 8.02 19.63
N LEU A 259 -1.84 9.07 20.11
CA LEU A 259 -2.35 9.16 21.48
C LEU A 259 -1.24 9.06 22.55
N GLY A 260 -0.06 9.60 22.24
CA GLY A 260 1.12 9.58 23.10
C GLY A 260 1.85 8.24 23.13
N ARG A 261 1.47 7.25 22.31
CA ARG A 261 2.08 5.92 22.32
C ARG A 261 3.48 5.91 21.71
N ILE A 262 3.70 6.72 20.68
CA ILE A 262 4.96 6.83 19.94
C ILE A 262 5.53 8.22 20.17
N ALA A 263 6.74 8.31 20.73
CA ALA A 263 7.37 9.60 21.02
C ALA A 263 8.45 9.99 20.00
N VAL A 264 9.15 9.00 19.44
CA VAL A 264 10.29 9.19 18.53
C VAL A 264 10.08 8.30 17.32
N CYS A 265 10.34 8.83 16.12
CA CYS A 265 10.36 8.06 14.89
C CYS A 265 11.67 8.32 14.13
N CYS A 266 12.52 7.29 14.01
CA CYS A 266 13.66 7.30 13.12
C CYS A 266 13.15 6.93 11.71
N LEU A 267 13.08 7.91 10.81
CA LEU A 267 12.41 7.73 9.52
C LEU A 267 13.05 6.67 8.63
N HIS A 268 14.33 6.31 8.84
CA HIS A 268 15.04 5.35 8.00
C HIS A 268 15.82 4.32 8.80
N SER A 269 15.26 3.88 9.93
CA SER A 269 15.77 2.74 10.69
C SER A 269 14.68 1.68 10.87
N ALA A 270 15.11 0.42 10.86
CA ALA A 270 14.41 -0.75 11.34
C ALA A 270 14.81 -1.08 12.78
N LEU A 271 16.02 -0.73 13.22
CA LEU A 271 16.58 -1.17 14.50
C LEU A 271 16.32 -0.23 15.68
N GLU A 272 16.13 1.07 15.44
CA GLU A 272 15.90 2.04 16.50
C GLU A 272 14.67 2.88 16.20
N ASN A 273 13.69 2.87 17.11
CA ASN A 273 12.43 3.63 17.00
C ASN A 273 11.83 3.61 15.58
N PRO A 274 11.65 2.42 14.97
CA PRO A 274 11.23 2.33 13.58
C PRO A 274 9.85 2.94 13.38
N HIS A 275 9.57 3.33 12.15
CA HIS A 275 8.25 3.76 11.77
C HIS A 275 7.23 2.62 11.96
N THR A 276 6.11 2.89 12.66
CA THR A 276 5.06 1.89 12.92
C THR A 276 4.40 1.38 11.63
N ALA A 277 3.72 0.23 11.67
CA ALA A 277 2.96 -0.28 10.53
C ALA A 277 1.51 -0.63 10.92
N CYS A 278 0.56 -0.35 10.02
CA CYS A 278 -0.84 -0.72 10.23
C CYS A 278 -1.13 -2.17 9.80
N GLY A 279 -1.00 -2.48 8.52
CA GLY A 279 -1.28 -3.82 7.96
C GLY A 279 -1.43 -3.89 6.45
N CYS A 280 -1.51 -2.74 5.77
CA CYS A 280 -1.66 -2.66 4.32
C CYS A 280 -0.32 -2.57 3.55
N PHE A 281 0.81 -2.79 4.21
CA PHE A 281 2.14 -2.72 3.57
C PHE A 281 2.31 -3.72 2.42
N GLN A 282 3.05 -3.35 1.37
CA GLN A 282 3.32 -4.26 0.24
C GLN A 282 4.38 -5.31 0.58
N SER A 283 5.31 -4.94 1.46
CA SER A 283 6.45 -5.77 1.85
C SER A 283 6.83 -5.54 3.31
N ILE A 284 7.60 -6.48 3.85
CA ILE A 284 8.16 -6.43 5.20
C ILE A 284 9.67 -6.59 5.08
N CYS A 285 10.42 -5.67 5.68
CA CYS A 285 11.82 -5.88 6.04
C CYS A 285 11.88 -6.52 7.43
N PHE A 286 12.71 -7.54 7.60
CA PHE A 286 12.96 -8.22 8.88
C PHE A 286 14.45 -8.42 9.10
N TYR A 287 14.92 -8.19 10.33
CA TYR A 287 16.31 -8.36 10.72
C TYR A 287 16.65 -9.84 10.97
N ILE A 288 17.84 -10.26 10.54
CA ILE A 288 18.39 -11.61 10.69
C ILE A 288 19.68 -11.50 11.52
N PRO A 289 19.61 -11.71 12.85
CA PRO A 289 20.74 -11.50 13.75
C PRO A 289 21.99 -12.33 13.42
N GLU A 290 21.82 -13.55 12.92
CA GLU A 290 22.91 -14.49 12.65
C GLU A 290 23.90 -14.00 11.58
N VAL A 291 23.46 -13.10 10.71
CA VAL A 291 24.27 -12.52 9.63
C VAL A 291 24.32 -10.99 9.68
N ASP A 292 23.79 -10.40 10.76
CA ASP A 292 23.66 -8.95 10.96
C ASP A 292 23.13 -8.22 9.71
N GLY A 293 22.06 -8.78 9.12
CA GLY A 293 21.50 -8.34 7.84
C GLY A 293 19.98 -8.32 7.84
N PHE A 294 19.41 -7.91 6.72
CA PHE A 294 17.97 -7.80 6.52
C PHE A 294 17.47 -8.75 5.44
N GLY A 295 16.37 -9.43 5.73
CA GLY A 295 15.54 -10.10 4.74
C GLY A 295 14.34 -9.24 4.35
N ILE A 296 13.85 -9.41 3.13
CA ILE A 296 12.64 -8.71 2.63
C ILE A 296 11.67 -9.72 2.05
N VAL A 297 10.38 -9.58 2.33
CA VAL A 297 9.33 -10.43 1.73
C VAL A 297 8.13 -9.58 1.31
N HIS A 298 7.55 -9.87 0.15
CA HIS A 298 6.35 -9.19 -0.34
C HIS A 298 5.08 -10.01 -0.07
N ARG A 299 3.93 -9.32 -0.04
CA ARG A 299 2.63 -9.89 0.34
C ARG A 299 2.20 -11.12 -0.46
N ASP A 300 2.50 -11.12 -1.75
CA ASP A 300 2.11 -12.18 -2.68
C ASP A 300 3.10 -13.37 -2.68
N PHE A 301 4.18 -13.31 -1.90
CA PHE A 301 5.13 -14.41 -1.78
C PHE A 301 4.47 -15.62 -1.11
N VAL A 302 4.56 -16.78 -1.76
CA VAL A 302 4.03 -18.05 -1.27
C VAL A 302 5.18 -18.93 -0.79
N GLY A 303 5.19 -19.21 0.51
CA GLY A 303 6.22 -20.03 1.14
C GLY A 303 6.73 -19.40 2.42
N GLU A 304 7.82 -19.97 2.93
CA GLU A 304 8.53 -19.46 4.09
C GLU A 304 9.70 -18.59 3.64
N THR A 305 10.01 -17.55 4.41
CA THR A 305 11.27 -16.84 4.28
C THR A 305 12.42 -17.70 4.79
N VAL A 306 13.65 -17.21 4.62
CA VAL A 306 14.87 -17.86 5.13
C VAL A 306 14.89 -18.06 6.66
N ILE A 307 14.03 -17.37 7.41
CA ILE A 307 13.83 -17.55 8.86
C ILE A 307 12.65 -18.47 9.21
N GLY A 308 12.12 -19.21 8.23
CA GLY A 308 11.05 -20.19 8.42
C GLY A 308 9.65 -19.58 8.64
N SER A 309 9.47 -18.29 8.41
CA SER A 309 8.19 -17.60 8.63
C SER A 309 7.54 -17.18 7.30
N PRO A 310 6.26 -17.50 7.04
CA PRO A 310 5.56 -16.95 5.89
C PRO A 310 5.23 -15.47 6.11
N PHE A 311 4.93 -14.74 5.02
CA PHE A 311 4.53 -13.32 5.07
C PHE A 311 3.41 -13.07 6.09
N SER A 312 2.40 -13.95 6.18
CA SER A 312 1.28 -13.77 7.10
C SER A 312 1.67 -13.76 8.57
N THR A 313 2.68 -14.56 8.95
CA THR A 313 3.20 -14.60 10.32
C THR A 313 3.95 -13.29 10.62
N LEU A 314 4.84 -12.87 9.71
CA LEU A 314 5.58 -11.62 9.86
C LEU A 314 4.65 -10.40 9.87
N ALA A 315 3.59 -10.43 9.06
CA ALA A 315 2.59 -9.37 9.02
C ALA A 315 1.89 -9.21 10.37
N ALA A 316 1.60 -10.31 11.07
CA ALA A 316 0.99 -10.27 12.40
C ALA A 316 1.92 -9.65 13.46
N GLU A 317 3.24 -9.81 13.32
CA GLU A 317 4.24 -9.25 14.23
C GLU A 317 4.42 -7.73 14.06
N VAL A 318 4.48 -7.27 12.81
CA VAL A 318 4.79 -5.86 12.46
C VAL A 318 3.57 -4.94 12.50
N SER A 319 2.37 -5.48 12.30
CA SER A 319 1.11 -4.72 12.27
C SER A 319 0.66 -4.15 13.62
N GLY A 320 -0.37 -3.29 13.58
CA GLY A 320 -1.09 -2.83 14.78
C GLY A 320 -0.59 -1.52 15.37
N GLY A 321 0.26 -0.77 14.66
CA GLY A 321 0.65 0.58 15.07
C GLY A 321 1.65 0.61 16.23
N GLN A 322 2.46 -0.44 16.36
CA GLN A 322 3.54 -0.54 17.36
C GLN A 322 4.90 -0.34 16.70
N GLN A 323 5.88 0.10 17.48
CA GLN A 323 7.29 0.07 17.06
C GLN A 323 7.84 -1.32 17.37
N ARG A 324 8.35 -1.98 16.33
CA ARG A 324 8.91 -3.32 16.39
C ARG A 324 10.33 -3.26 15.84
N GLU A 325 11.30 -3.13 16.72
CA GLU A 325 12.72 -3.12 16.32
C GLU A 325 13.05 -4.41 15.57
N GLY A 326 13.79 -4.25 14.48
CA GLY A 326 14.08 -5.31 13.52
C GLY A 326 13.00 -5.54 12.46
N TYR A 327 11.86 -4.86 12.49
CA TYR A 327 10.77 -5.05 11.53
C TYR A 327 10.24 -3.73 10.96
N VAL A 328 10.08 -3.66 9.64
CA VAL A 328 9.48 -2.50 8.97
C VAL A 328 8.50 -2.95 7.89
N GLY A 329 7.23 -2.55 8.02
CA GLY A 329 6.27 -2.64 6.92
C GLY A 329 6.47 -1.48 5.95
N MET A 330 6.59 -1.76 4.65
CA MET A 330 6.96 -0.76 3.64
C MET A 330 6.38 -1.03 2.25
N ALA A 331 6.32 0.02 1.45
CA ALA A 331 6.09 -0.08 0.01
C ALA A 331 7.33 -0.64 -0.68
N ILE A 332 7.15 -1.36 -1.78
CA ILE A 332 8.28 -1.92 -2.56
C ILE A 332 9.13 -0.79 -3.16
N SER A 333 8.50 0.34 -3.54
CA SER A 333 9.17 1.52 -4.08
C SER A 333 10.20 2.13 -3.12
N TYR A 334 10.07 1.93 -1.80
CA TYR A 334 11.05 2.43 -0.83
C TYR A 334 12.43 1.80 -1.03
N LEU A 335 12.54 0.58 -1.59
CA LEU A 335 13.82 -0.04 -1.93
C LEU A 335 14.60 0.73 -3.00
N LYS A 336 13.91 1.54 -3.80
CA LYS A 336 14.53 2.39 -4.83
C LYS A 336 15.02 3.73 -4.26
N SER A 337 14.72 4.02 -3.00
CA SER A 337 15.08 5.27 -2.35
C SER A 337 16.55 5.29 -1.93
N PRO A 338 17.28 6.40 -2.15
CA PRO A 338 18.59 6.63 -1.54
C PRO A 338 18.57 6.59 -0.01
N LYS A 339 17.41 6.86 0.60
CA LYS A 339 17.19 6.82 2.06
C LYS A 339 16.66 5.47 2.55
N PHE A 340 16.64 4.43 1.70
CA PHE A 340 16.24 3.10 2.12
C PHE A 340 17.10 2.64 3.30
N LEU A 341 16.51 2.52 4.48
CA LEU A 341 17.14 2.12 5.74
C LEU A 341 18.57 2.66 5.93
N ILE A 342 18.81 3.92 5.53
CA ILE A 342 20.17 4.47 5.44
C ILE A 342 20.86 4.52 6.81
N THR A 343 20.10 4.72 7.88
CA THR A 343 20.60 4.66 9.28
C THR A 343 21.15 3.27 9.63
N ASP A 344 20.66 2.22 8.98
CA ASP A 344 21.05 0.83 9.23
C ASP A 344 21.89 0.23 8.08
N GLY A 345 22.49 1.07 7.23
CA GLY A 345 23.39 0.66 6.13
C GLY A 345 22.69 0.34 4.79
N GLY A 346 21.39 0.55 4.71
CA GLY A 346 20.58 0.48 3.50
C GLY A 346 20.69 -0.83 2.72
N LEU A 347 20.69 -0.75 1.39
CA LEU A 347 20.67 -1.95 0.53
C LEU A 347 21.85 -2.89 0.78
N ARG A 348 23.02 -2.36 1.19
CA ARG A 348 24.21 -3.18 1.47
C ARG A 348 24.05 -4.13 2.67
N ARG A 349 23.02 -3.93 3.49
CA ARG A 349 22.65 -4.84 4.58
C ARG A 349 21.55 -5.82 4.22
N VAL A 350 20.99 -5.75 3.01
CA VAL A 350 19.98 -6.71 2.56
C VAL A 350 20.65 -7.97 2.07
N VAL A 351 20.36 -9.11 2.71
CA VAL A 351 21.00 -10.40 2.46
C VAL A 351 20.09 -11.40 1.77
N TRP A 352 18.77 -11.20 1.86
CA TRP A 352 17.78 -12.10 1.29
C TRP A 352 16.54 -11.36 0.80
N MET A 353 16.07 -11.67 -0.40
CA MET A 353 14.73 -11.25 -0.86
C MET A 353 14.23 -12.20 -1.96
N PRO A 354 12.90 -12.38 -2.13
CA PRO A 354 12.37 -13.16 -3.23
C PRO A 354 12.89 -12.70 -4.58
N SER A 355 13.13 -13.65 -5.49
CA SER A 355 13.66 -13.37 -6.83
C SER A 355 12.78 -12.41 -7.62
N ALA A 356 11.47 -12.41 -7.38
CA ALA A 356 10.55 -11.43 -7.93
C ALA A 356 10.88 -9.99 -7.50
N ILE A 357 11.17 -9.74 -6.21
CA ILE A 357 11.57 -8.42 -5.73
C ILE A 357 12.90 -8.02 -6.36
N LYS A 358 13.89 -8.94 -6.38
CA LYS A 358 15.21 -8.67 -7.00
C LYS A 358 15.04 -8.14 -8.41
N GLU A 359 14.18 -8.75 -9.23
CA GLU A 359 13.93 -8.29 -10.60
C GLU A 359 13.16 -6.96 -10.64
N TRP A 360 12.14 -6.75 -9.80
CA TRP A 360 11.36 -5.50 -9.79
C TRP A 360 12.17 -4.26 -9.41
N VAL A 361 13.18 -4.41 -8.55
CA VAL A 361 14.04 -3.32 -8.09
C VAL A 361 15.48 -3.43 -8.60
N LYS A 362 15.71 -4.24 -9.62
CA LYS A 362 17.04 -4.52 -10.18
C LYS A 362 17.86 -3.27 -10.48
N GLU A 363 17.23 -2.25 -11.03
CA GLU A 363 17.89 -0.98 -11.37
C GLU A 363 18.36 -0.19 -10.12
N ALA A 364 17.77 -0.43 -8.96
CA ALA A 364 18.15 0.21 -7.71
C ALA A 364 19.23 -0.56 -6.94
N ILE A 365 19.41 -1.86 -7.21
CA ILE A 365 20.42 -2.67 -6.53
C ILE A 365 21.80 -2.38 -7.16
N PRO A 366 22.83 -2.00 -6.37
CA PRO A 366 24.18 -1.83 -6.87
C PRO A 366 24.67 -3.08 -7.63
N ALA A 367 25.34 -2.88 -8.76
CA ALA A 367 25.78 -3.99 -9.62
C ALA A 367 26.74 -4.95 -8.90
N ASP A 368 27.56 -4.46 -7.96
CA ASP A 368 28.46 -5.25 -7.11
C ASP A 368 27.72 -6.06 -6.03
N LEU A 369 26.44 -5.78 -5.81
CA LEU A 369 25.63 -6.37 -4.75
C LEU A 369 24.58 -7.36 -5.29
N PHE A 370 24.07 -7.17 -6.50
CA PHE A 370 22.92 -7.92 -7.03
C PHE A 370 23.05 -9.45 -6.90
N ASP A 371 24.19 -10.00 -7.31
CA ASP A 371 24.44 -11.46 -7.24
C ASP A 371 24.80 -11.94 -5.83
N LYS A 372 25.04 -11.03 -4.88
CA LYS A 372 25.39 -11.33 -3.50
C LYS A 372 24.19 -11.41 -2.55
N ILE A 373 23.00 -11.02 -3.02
CA ILE A 373 21.75 -11.14 -2.25
C ILE A 373 21.09 -12.48 -2.60
N ALA A 374 20.85 -13.33 -1.60
CA ALA A 374 20.19 -14.61 -1.82
C ALA A 374 18.68 -14.45 -2.11
N SER A 375 18.08 -15.46 -2.73
CA SER A 375 16.63 -15.58 -2.87
C SER A 375 16.13 -16.95 -2.45
N GLU A 376 14.82 -17.19 -2.58
CA GLU A 376 14.18 -18.49 -2.33
C GLU A 376 14.70 -19.61 -3.25
N LYS A 377 15.42 -19.26 -4.31
CA LYS A 377 16.01 -20.23 -5.26
C LYS A 377 17.36 -20.76 -4.82
N GLU A 378 18.13 -19.96 -4.08
CA GLU A 378 19.48 -20.32 -3.65
C GLU A 378 19.50 -20.89 -2.23
N VAL A 379 18.71 -20.33 -1.30
CA VAL A 379 18.76 -20.69 0.12
C VAL A 379 17.36 -20.82 0.73
N LYS A 380 17.21 -21.74 1.68
CA LYS A 380 15.93 -22.06 2.35
C LYS A 380 15.92 -21.78 3.84
N ASN A 381 17.09 -21.65 4.46
CA ASN A 381 17.24 -21.45 5.89
C ASN A 381 18.47 -20.59 6.19
N VAL A 382 18.60 -20.16 7.44
CA VAL A 382 19.67 -19.27 7.89
C VAL A 382 21.06 -19.91 7.74
N ASP A 383 21.21 -21.22 7.95
CA ASP A 383 22.50 -21.90 7.81
C ASP A 383 23.00 -21.84 6.35
N GLU A 384 22.13 -22.17 5.39
CA GLU A 384 22.42 -22.03 3.96
C GLU A 384 22.69 -20.57 3.56
N LEU A 385 22.01 -19.61 4.18
CA LEU A 385 22.26 -18.18 3.96
C LEU A 385 23.66 -17.78 4.40
N VAL A 386 24.12 -18.21 5.57
CA VAL A 386 25.47 -17.91 6.06
C VAL A 386 26.52 -18.42 5.07
N GLU A 387 26.39 -19.66 4.59
CA GLU A 387 27.30 -20.25 3.61
C GLU A 387 27.29 -19.46 2.29
N PHE A 388 26.10 -19.15 1.75
CA PHE A 388 25.96 -18.35 0.54
C PHE A 388 26.62 -16.97 0.65
N LEU A 389 26.40 -16.26 1.75
CA LEU A 389 26.94 -14.91 1.95
C LEU A 389 28.47 -14.91 2.05
N GLN A 390 29.06 -15.97 2.61
CA GLN A 390 30.51 -16.17 2.65
C GLN A 390 31.08 -16.40 1.25
N GLU A 391 30.49 -17.31 0.48
CA GLU A 391 30.93 -17.62 -0.88
C GLU A 391 30.75 -16.44 -1.84
N ALA A 392 29.65 -15.69 -1.70
CA ALA A 392 29.38 -14.50 -2.49
C ALA A 392 30.19 -13.26 -2.04
N GLU A 393 30.95 -13.38 -0.94
CA GLU A 393 31.67 -12.27 -0.30
C GLU A 393 30.75 -11.06 -0.07
N HIS A 394 29.58 -11.30 0.53
CA HIS A 394 28.60 -10.24 0.81
C HIS A 394 29.21 -9.20 1.77
N PRO A 395 28.95 -7.89 1.60
CA PRO A 395 29.56 -6.84 2.44
C PRO A 395 29.37 -7.01 3.95
N VAL A 396 28.26 -7.63 4.38
CA VAL A 396 28.01 -7.92 5.81
C VAL A 396 29.03 -8.91 6.40
N MET A 397 29.70 -9.71 5.58
CA MET A 397 30.71 -10.68 6.04
C MET A 397 32.08 -10.04 6.27
N SER A 398 32.32 -8.84 5.74
CA SER A 398 33.61 -8.14 5.84
C SER A 398 33.73 -7.16 7.00
N GLY A 399 32.66 -6.96 7.78
CA GLY A 399 32.61 -6.03 8.91
C GLY A 399 32.25 -4.61 8.52
#